data_AF-A0A8K0M0Y7-F1
#
_entry.id   AF-A0A8K0M0Y7-F1
#
_cell.length_a   1.000
_cell.length_b   1.000
_cell.length_c   1.000
_cell.angle_alpha   90.00
_cell.angle_beta   90.00
_cell.angle_gamma   90.00
#
_symmetry.space_group_name_H-M   'P 1'
#
loop_
_entity.id
_entity.type
_entity.pdbx_description
1 polymer ?
#
loop_
_entity_poly.entity_id
_entity_poly.type
_entity_poly.pdbx_seq_one_letter_code
_entity_poly.pdbx_strand_id
1 'polypeptide(L)'
;PRDIPRAKRLQLDRKLPENFKYYGNWGFPIYRTYYGPESDEHWDTLLDILKRQTQLALGFLEIDSEYEHDIERLHRPYENKDEYLEELTRLKKLFLLDPREDQSLLDSLNIRQLREVCESEHPEAKKTMSSGYFSFVLVADKAVLEDIARSEFVVKTVAYGWREGGLNWDWMRIPSGCLLE
;
A
#
# COMPACT_ATOMS: atom_id res chain seq x y z
N PRO A 1 -4.63 42.96 16.03
CA PRO A 1 -4.20 41.55 16.19
C PRO A 1 -5.39 40.64 15.89
N ARG A 2 -5.35 39.95 14.74
CA ARG A 2 -6.45 39.11 14.27
C ARG A 2 -6.34 37.73 14.91
N ASP A 3 -7.32 37.36 15.71
CA ASP A 3 -7.56 35.96 16.05
C ASP A 3 -8.14 35.25 14.82
N ILE A 4 -7.42 34.25 14.32
CA ILE A 4 -7.93 33.35 13.29
C ILE A 4 -8.80 32.31 14.01
N PRO A 5 -10.12 32.21 13.72
CA PRO A 5 -10.96 31.20 14.33
C PRO A 5 -10.47 29.81 13.95
N ARG A 6 -10.26 28.98 14.96
CA ARG A 6 -9.98 27.54 14.84
C ARG A 6 -11.06 26.94 13.93
N ALA A 7 -10.73 26.67 12.68
CA ALA A 7 -11.66 26.12 11.71
C ALA A 7 -12.25 24.83 12.30
N LYS A 8 -13.56 24.85 12.59
CA LYS A 8 -14.33 23.61 12.75
C LYS A 8 -14.10 22.85 11.46
N ARG A 9 -13.35 21.74 11.50
CA ARG A 9 -13.32 20.77 10.39
C ARG A 9 -14.78 20.42 10.16
N LEU A 10 -15.38 20.94 9.08
CA LEU A 10 -16.66 20.44 8.61
C LEU A 10 -16.49 18.91 8.54
N GLN A 11 -17.34 18.17 9.24
CA GLN A 11 -17.42 16.74 9.01
C GLN A 11 -17.96 16.59 7.58
N LEU A 12 -17.03 16.48 6.64
CA LEU A 12 -17.33 16.21 5.25
C LEU A 12 -18.05 14.87 5.20
N ASP A 13 -19.20 14.85 4.55
CA ASP A 13 -19.93 13.61 4.32
C ASP A 13 -19.05 12.68 3.49
N ARG A 14 -18.62 11.60 4.12
CA ARG A 14 -17.71 10.64 3.49
C ARG A 14 -18.36 9.97 2.29
N LYS A 15 -19.69 9.89 2.24
CA LYS A 15 -20.47 9.22 1.20
C LYS A 15 -20.43 9.92 -0.16
N LEU A 16 -20.13 11.22 -0.20
CA LEU A 16 -20.08 11.98 -1.45
C LEU A 16 -18.73 11.78 -2.19
N PRO A 17 -18.73 11.34 -3.46
CA PRO A 17 -17.51 11.18 -4.26
C PRO A 17 -16.67 12.46 -4.39
N GLU A 18 -17.33 13.62 -4.40
CA GLU A 18 -16.70 14.94 -4.46
C GLU A 18 -15.80 15.22 -3.25
N ASN A 19 -16.05 14.55 -2.14
CA ASN A 19 -15.26 14.67 -0.92
C ASN A 19 -14.05 13.72 -0.90
N PHE A 20 -13.90 12.85 -1.90
CA PHE A 20 -12.81 11.87 -1.93
C PHE A 20 -11.44 12.54 -2.02
N LYS A 21 -11.35 13.73 -2.63
CA LYS A 21 -10.15 14.58 -2.64
C LYS A 21 -9.64 15.00 -1.26
N TYR A 22 -10.47 14.85 -0.21
CA TYR A 22 -10.12 15.15 1.17
C TYR A 22 -9.74 13.91 1.98
N TYR A 23 -9.93 12.70 1.42
CA TYR A 23 -9.38 11.46 1.98
C TYR A 23 -8.01 11.21 1.34
N GLY A 24 -7.03 10.87 2.18
CA GLY A 24 -5.74 10.41 1.68
C GLY A 24 -5.91 9.12 0.88
N ASN A 25 -5.06 8.95 -0.13
CA ASN A 25 -4.90 7.64 -0.74
C ASN A 25 -4.39 6.64 0.31
N TRP A 26 -4.48 5.36 -0.01
CA TRP A 26 -3.86 4.31 0.79
C TRP A 26 -3.20 3.30 -0.13
N GLY A 27 -2.34 2.47 0.43
CA GLY A 27 -1.57 1.48 -0.30
C GLY A 27 -0.10 1.55 0.08
N PHE A 28 0.77 1.24 -0.88
CA PHE A 28 2.17 0.99 -0.59
C PHE A 28 3.09 1.68 -1.61
N PRO A 29 4.17 2.34 -1.15
CA PRO A 29 5.27 2.67 -2.00
C PRO A 29 5.98 1.39 -2.40
N ILE A 30 6.39 1.34 -3.66
CA ILE A 30 7.13 0.22 -4.23
C ILE A 30 8.41 0.75 -4.87
N TYR A 31 9.55 0.27 -4.40
CA TYR A 31 10.86 0.72 -4.85
C TYR A 31 11.42 -0.27 -5.85
N ARG A 32 11.77 0.23 -7.03
CA ARG A 32 12.55 -0.52 -8.02
C ARG A 32 14.03 -0.29 -7.73
N THR A 33 14.79 -1.36 -7.50
CA THR A 33 16.24 -1.26 -7.24
C THR A 33 17.09 -1.96 -8.30
N TYR A 34 16.47 -2.46 -9.36
CA TYR A 34 17.17 -3.10 -10.48
C TYR A 34 16.69 -2.54 -11.82
N TYR A 35 17.67 -2.17 -12.66
CA TYR A 35 17.50 -1.48 -13.94
C TYR A 35 18.27 -2.16 -15.08
N GLY A 36 18.24 -3.50 -15.12
CA GLY A 36 18.88 -4.27 -16.19
C GLY A 36 18.07 -4.29 -17.51
N PRO A 37 18.61 -4.94 -18.55
CA PRO A 37 17.86 -5.19 -19.79
C PRO A 37 16.54 -5.91 -19.50
N GLU A 38 15.46 -5.56 -20.21
CA GLU A 38 14.10 -6.14 -20.09
C GLU A 38 13.41 -5.90 -18.72
N SER A 39 14.10 -5.28 -17.75
CA SER A 39 13.54 -5.06 -16.41
C SER A 39 12.37 -4.08 -16.38
N ASP A 40 12.24 -3.20 -17.38
CA ASP A 40 11.09 -2.28 -17.53
C ASP A 40 9.78 -3.05 -17.74
N GLU A 41 9.77 -4.05 -18.62
CA GLU A 41 8.57 -4.85 -18.92
C GLU A 41 8.13 -5.67 -17.69
N HIS A 42 9.09 -6.27 -16.99
CA HIS A 42 8.80 -7.03 -15.78
C HIS A 42 8.34 -6.13 -14.63
N TRP A 43 8.86 -4.92 -14.55
CA TRP A 43 8.41 -3.93 -13.59
C TRP A 43 6.97 -3.49 -13.86
N ASP A 44 6.63 -3.13 -15.10
CA ASP A 44 5.26 -2.76 -15.48
C ASP A 44 4.28 -3.92 -15.21
N THR A 45 4.70 -5.15 -15.52
CA THR A 45 3.93 -6.37 -15.25
C THR A 45 3.69 -6.55 -13.74
N LEU A 46 4.71 -6.34 -12.91
CA LEU A 46 4.58 -6.42 -11.45
C LEU A 46 3.57 -5.39 -10.92
N LEU A 47 3.65 -4.14 -11.37
CA LEU A 47 2.73 -3.08 -10.96
C LEU A 47 1.27 -3.40 -11.32
N ASP A 48 1.04 -3.85 -12.56
CA ASP A 48 -0.29 -4.24 -13.02
C ASP A 48 -0.84 -5.41 -12.20
N ILE A 49 -0.02 -6.43 -11.93
CA ILE A 49 -0.44 -7.60 -11.15
C ILE A 49 -0.75 -7.24 -9.71
N LEU A 50 0.11 -6.48 -9.03
CA LEU A 50 -0.14 -6.06 -7.64
C LEU A 50 -1.44 -5.26 -7.55
N LYS A 51 -1.69 -4.36 -8.51
CA LYS A 51 -2.94 -3.61 -8.58
C LYS A 51 -4.14 -4.53 -8.77
N ARG A 52 -4.10 -5.45 -9.74
CA ARG A 52 -5.21 -6.39 -10.01
C ARG A 52 -5.47 -7.33 -8.85
N GLN A 53 -4.43 -7.94 -8.28
CA GLN A 53 -4.53 -8.86 -7.15
C GLN A 53 -5.12 -8.14 -5.92
N THR A 54 -4.70 -6.91 -5.65
CA THR A 54 -5.29 -6.11 -4.57
C THR A 54 -6.77 -5.84 -4.81
N GLN A 55 -7.16 -5.47 -6.03
CA GLN A 55 -8.58 -5.24 -6.37
C GLN A 55 -9.42 -6.51 -6.24
N LEU A 56 -8.86 -7.68 -6.61
CA LEU A 56 -9.51 -8.98 -6.44
C LEU A 56 -9.65 -9.34 -4.97
N ALA A 57 -8.60 -9.17 -4.16
CA ALA A 57 -8.63 -9.42 -2.71
C ALA A 57 -9.67 -8.54 -2.02
N LEU A 58 -9.78 -7.26 -2.39
CA LEU A 58 -10.84 -6.38 -1.90
C LEU A 58 -12.25 -6.79 -2.39
N GLY A 59 -12.34 -7.48 -3.53
CA GLY A 59 -13.60 -8.04 -4.02
C GLY A 59 -14.06 -9.26 -3.21
N PHE A 60 -13.13 -10.01 -2.62
CA PHE A 60 -13.47 -11.13 -1.74
C PHE A 60 -14.30 -10.66 -0.52
N LEU A 61 -14.01 -9.46 -0.02
CA LEU A 61 -14.74 -8.84 1.09
C LEU A 61 -16.21 -8.53 0.76
N GLU A 62 -16.63 -8.52 -0.51
CA GLU A 62 -18.02 -8.22 -0.89
C GLU A 62 -19.00 -9.39 -0.63
N ILE A 63 -18.46 -10.58 -0.34
CA ILE A 63 -19.21 -11.81 -0.08
C ILE A 63 -19.93 -11.70 1.28
N ASP A 64 -21.16 -12.25 1.37
CA ASP A 64 -21.98 -12.17 2.58
C ASP A 64 -21.28 -12.67 3.84
N SER A 65 -20.54 -13.77 3.74
CA SER A 65 -19.79 -14.35 4.87
C SER A 65 -18.70 -13.42 5.40
N GLU A 66 -18.03 -12.68 4.53
CA GLU A 66 -16.99 -11.73 4.95
C GLU A 66 -17.60 -10.49 5.59
N TYR A 67 -18.72 -10.00 5.05
CA TYR A 67 -19.49 -8.93 5.68
C TYR A 67 -19.93 -9.32 7.10
N GLU A 68 -20.52 -10.51 7.29
CA GLU A 68 -20.92 -11.00 8.60
C GLU A 68 -19.72 -11.09 9.56
N HIS A 69 -18.60 -11.64 9.09
CA HIS A 69 -17.37 -11.76 9.86
C HIS A 69 -16.79 -10.40 10.29
N ASP A 70 -16.79 -9.41 9.40
CA ASP A 70 -16.30 -8.06 9.67
C ASP A 70 -17.15 -7.34 10.71
N ILE A 71 -18.48 -7.48 10.65
CA ILE A 71 -19.41 -6.90 11.63
C ILE A 71 -19.15 -7.48 13.03
N GLU A 72 -19.00 -8.81 13.12
CA GLU A 72 -18.75 -9.50 14.38
C GLU A 72 -17.39 -9.13 14.99
N ARG A 73 -16.33 -9.04 14.17
CA ARG A 73 -14.97 -8.76 14.66
C ARG A 73 -14.75 -7.29 14.96
N LEU A 74 -15.06 -6.41 14.01
CA LEU A 74 -14.62 -5.02 14.05
C LEU A 74 -15.58 -4.13 14.85
N HIS A 75 -16.73 -4.65 15.27
CA HIS A 75 -17.78 -3.89 15.96
C HIS A 75 -18.11 -2.56 15.25
N ARG A 76 -17.97 -2.55 13.92
CA ARG A 76 -18.17 -1.34 13.13
C ARG A 76 -19.67 -1.09 12.93
N PRO A 77 -20.14 0.16 13.07
CA PRO A 77 -21.54 0.48 12.95
C PRO A 77 -21.88 0.70 11.47
N TYR A 78 -21.89 -0.37 10.66
CA TYR A 78 -22.58 -0.31 9.37
C TYR A 78 -24.07 -0.50 9.62
N GLU A 79 -24.90 0.40 9.09
CA GLU A 79 -26.36 0.29 9.24
C GLU A 79 -26.91 -0.90 8.44
N ASN A 80 -26.27 -1.22 7.31
CA ASN A 80 -26.63 -2.32 6.42
C ASN A 80 -25.45 -2.69 5.48
N LYS A 81 -25.64 -3.75 4.68
CA LYS A 81 -24.64 -4.24 3.73
C LYS A 81 -24.32 -3.23 2.61
N ASP A 82 -25.29 -2.44 2.16
CA ASP A 82 -25.05 -1.47 1.08
C ASP A 82 -24.05 -0.41 1.52
N GLU A 83 -24.14 0.08 2.77
CA GLU A 83 -23.15 1.01 3.33
C GLU A 83 -21.75 0.39 3.41
N TYR A 84 -21.66 -0.90 3.75
CA TYR A 84 -20.39 -1.63 3.75
C TYR A 84 -19.78 -1.71 2.33
N LEU A 85 -20.59 -2.05 1.33
CA LEU A 85 -20.16 -2.12 -0.07
C LEU A 85 -19.76 -0.75 -0.64
N GLU A 86 -20.42 0.33 -0.22
CA GLU A 86 -20.03 1.71 -0.56
C GLU A 86 -18.65 2.08 0.02
N GLU A 87 -18.37 1.70 1.27
CA GLU A 87 -17.04 1.89 1.87
C GLU A 87 -15.98 1.03 1.19
N LEU A 88 -16.27 -0.23 0.85
CA LEU A 88 -15.35 -1.09 0.07
C LEU A 88 -15.07 -0.49 -1.31
N THR A 89 -16.09 0.06 -1.98
CA THR A 89 -15.93 0.76 -3.25
C THR A 89 -15.02 1.98 -3.10
N ARG A 90 -15.14 2.73 -2.00
CA ARG A 90 -14.24 3.86 -1.72
C ARG A 90 -12.83 3.37 -1.44
N LEU A 91 -12.67 2.30 -0.66
CA LEU A 91 -11.37 1.69 -0.37
C LEU A 91 -10.70 1.28 -1.68
N LYS A 92 -11.39 0.57 -2.58
CA LYS A 92 -10.87 0.22 -3.91
C LYS A 92 -10.42 1.43 -4.74
N LYS A 93 -11.17 2.53 -4.71
CA LYS A 93 -10.86 3.77 -5.46
C LYS A 93 -9.67 4.54 -4.91
N LEU A 94 -9.46 4.51 -3.59
CA LEU A 94 -8.36 5.22 -2.92
C LEU A 94 -7.06 4.39 -2.90
N PHE A 95 -7.09 3.15 -3.37
CA PHE A 95 -5.89 2.32 -3.46
C PHE A 95 -4.92 2.86 -4.51
N LEU A 96 -3.69 3.07 -4.10
CA LEU A 96 -2.59 3.54 -4.92
C LEU A 96 -1.34 2.70 -4.65
N LEU A 97 -0.66 2.27 -5.71
CA LEU A 97 0.75 1.92 -5.64
C LEU A 97 1.53 3.19 -5.97
N ASP A 98 2.52 3.51 -5.14
CA ASP A 98 3.39 4.69 -5.33
C ASP A 98 4.76 4.22 -5.83
N PRO A 99 4.95 4.07 -7.16
CA PRO A 99 6.20 3.59 -7.73
C PRO A 99 7.33 4.60 -7.52
N ARG A 100 8.46 4.10 -7.00
CA ARG A 100 9.71 4.84 -6.80
C ARG A 100 10.75 4.24 -7.75
N GLU A 101 11.08 5.02 -8.78
CA GLU A 101 11.82 4.53 -9.95
C GLU A 101 13.02 5.41 -10.33
N ASP A 102 13.42 6.36 -9.49
CA ASP A 102 14.60 7.20 -9.75
C ASP A 102 15.88 6.34 -9.75
N GLN A 103 16.32 5.95 -10.94
CA GLN A 103 17.49 5.11 -11.15
C GLN A 103 18.76 5.73 -10.53
N SER A 104 18.89 7.06 -10.54
CA SER A 104 20.09 7.72 -10.00
C SER A 104 20.23 7.55 -8.49
N LEU A 105 19.11 7.33 -7.80
CA LEU A 105 19.03 7.17 -6.36
C LEU A 105 18.93 5.70 -5.95
N LEU A 106 18.20 4.89 -6.71
CA LEU A 106 17.71 3.58 -6.28
C LEU A 106 18.45 2.39 -6.90
N ASP A 107 19.20 2.59 -7.99
CA ASP A 107 19.88 1.49 -8.67
C ASP A 107 20.86 0.77 -7.74
N SER A 108 20.73 -0.55 -7.70
CA SER A 108 21.61 -1.46 -6.98
C SER A 108 21.67 -1.22 -5.47
N LEU A 109 20.71 -0.49 -4.90
CA LEU A 109 20.59 -0.37 -3.45
C LEU A 109 20.30 -1.73 -2.81
N ASN A 110 21.09 -2.08 -1.81
CA ASN A 110 20.76 -3.21 -0.95
C ASN A 110 19.67 -2.81 0.07
N ILE A 111 19.08 -3.81 0.75
CA ILE A 111 18.00 -3.61 1.71
C ILE A 111 18.37 -2.60 2.80
N ARG A 112 19.61 -2.62 3.29
CA ARG A 112 20.05 -1.69 4.34
C ARG A 112 20.07 -0.24 3.83
N GLN A 113 20.62 0.00 2.65
CA GLN A 113 20.65 1.35 2.06
C GLN A 113 19.23 1.83 1.72
N LEU A 114 18.39 0.94 1.20
CA LEU A 114 17.00 1.26 0.91
C LEU A 114 16.23 1.68 2.17
N ARG A 115 16.50 1.06 3.33
CA ARG A 115 15.89 1.48 4.60
C ARG A 115 16.20 2.91 4.95
N GLU A 116 17.45 3.35 4.76
CA GLU A 116 17.87 4.72 5.06
C GLU A 116 17.09 5.72 4.19
N VAL A 117 16.86 5.38 2.92
CA VAL A 117 15.99 6.16 2.03
C VAL A 117 14.55 6.17 2.57
N CYS A 118 13.96 5.01 2.87
CA CYS A 118 12.59 4.91 3.39
C CYS A 118 12.39 5.66 4.73
N GLU A 119 13.36 5.60 5.63
CA GLU A 119 13.33 6.32 6.91
C GLU A 119 13.30 7.83 6.70
N SER A 120 14.05 8.35 5.71
CA SER A 120 14.01 9.77 5.34
C SER A 120 12.65 10.22 4.77
N GLU A 121 11.99 9.34 4.01
CA GLU A 121 10.68 9.60 3.38
C GLU A 121 9.49 9.30 4.33
N HIS A 122 9.72 8.63 5.46
CA HIS A 122 8.69 8.17 6.40
C HIS A 122 7.69 9.25 6.87
N PRO A 123 8.11 10.49 7.19
CA PRO A 123 7.18 11.54 7.62
C PRO A 123 6.15 11.92 6.54
N GLU A 124 6.51 11.78 5.26
CA GLU A 124 5.62 11.98 4.14
C GLU A 124 4.70 10.77 3.94
N ALA A 125 5.28 9.57 3.94
CA ALA A 125 4.52 8.32 3.83
C ALA A 125 3.42 8.19 4.90
N LYS A 126 3.68 8.62 6.15
CA LYS A 126 2.68 8.64 7.24
C LYS A 126 1.44 9.51 6.94
N LYS A 127 1.59 10.52 6.09
CA LYS A 127 0.49 11.44 5.75
C LYS A 127 -0.31 10.93 4.56
N THR A 128 0.28 10.10 3.71
CA THR A 128 -0.25 9.78 2.38
C THR A 128 -0.56 8.31 2.18
N MET A 129 0.01 7.38 2.95
CA MET A 129 -0.03 5.94 2.68
C MET A 129 -0.12 5.08 3.97
N SER A 130 -0.77 3.92 3.87
CA SER A 130 -0.85 2.94 4.97
C SER A 130 0.52 2.41 5.40
N SER A 131 1.44 2.28 4.44
CA SER A 131 2.84 1.91 4.69
C SER A 131 3.55 2.79 5.72
N GLY A 132 3.22 4.08 5.79
CA GLY A 132 3.77 4.98 6.80
C GLY A 132 3.30 4.64 8.21
N TYR A 133 2.11 4.05 8.34
CA TYR A 133 1.59 3.59 9.62
C TYR A 133 2.26 2.29 10.08
N PHE A 134 2.49 1.35 9.16
CA PHE A 134 3.06 0.04 9.45
C PHE A 134 4.60 -0.05 9.28
N SER A 135 5.23 1.02 8.79
CA SER A 135 6.67 1.12 8.58
C SER A 135 7.28 0.02 7.68
N PHE A 136 6.56 -0.39 6.64
CA PHE A 136 7.08 -1.28 5.60
C PHE A 136 6.85 -0.75 4.18
N VAL A 137 7.67 -1.19 3.23
CA VAL A 137 7.56 -0.86 1.80
C VAL A 137 7.60 -2.12 0.95
N LEU A 138 7.19 -2.00 -0.31
CA LEU A 138 7.40 -3.03 -1.32
C LEU A 138 8.69 -2.77 -2.09
N VAL A 139 9.35 -3.84 -2.53
CA VAL A 139 10.63 -3.78 -3.24
C VAL A 139 10.63 -4.75 -4.40
N ALA A 140 11.03 -4.25 -5.57
CA ALA A 140 11.36 -5.03 -6.74
C ALA A 140 12.87 -4.92 -6.99
N ASP A 141 13.59 -5.85 -6.38
CA ASP A 141 15.01 -6.06 -6.68
C ASP A 141 15.18 -7.01 -7.87
N LYS A 142 16.43 -7.29 -8.22
CA LYS A 142 16.76 -8.18 -9.34
C LYS A 142 16.04 -9.53 -9.23
N ALA A 143 16.03 -10.14 -8.05
CA ALA A 143 15.42 -11.46 -7.87
C ALA A 143 13.92 -11.41 -8.13
N VAL A 144 13.23 -10.40 -7.59
CA VAL A 144 11.80 -10.19 -7.84
C VAL A 144 11.51 -10.01 -9.33
N LEU A 145 12.27 -9.19 -10.04
CA LEU A 145 12.01 -8.97 -11.47
C LEU A 145 12.33 -10.21 -12.32
N GLU A 146 13.34 -10.99 -11.96
CA GLU A 146 13.62 -12.29 -12.57
C GLU A 146 12.52 -13.33 -12.29
N ASP A 147 11.88 -13.28 -11.13
CA ASP A 147 10.73 -14.12 -10.81
C ASP A 147 9.53 -13.76 -11.68
N ILE A 148 9.26 -12.47 -11.85
CA ILE A 148 8.19 -11.99 -12.74
C ILE A 148 8.45 -12.42 -14.18
N ALA A 149 9.69 -12.39 -14.64
CA ALA A 149 10.09 -12.92 -15.95
C ALA A 149 9.74 -14.42 -16.12
N ARG A 150 9.75 -15.18 -15.03
CA ARG A 150 9.35 -16.60 -14.98
C ARG A 150 7.86 -16.81 -14.69
N SER A 151 7.05 -15.75 -14.67
CA SER A 151 5.64 -15.79 -14.25
C SER A 151 5.45 -16.25 -12.78
N GLU A 152 6.45 -16.04 -11.93
CA GLU A 152 6.32 -16.16 -10.49
C GLU A 152 5.93 -14.81 -9.89
N PHE A 153 4.67 -14.68 -9.50
CA PHE A 153 4.11 -13.40 -9.05
C PHE A 153 4.34 -13.16 -7.57
N VAL A 154 5.50 -12.56 -7.26
CA VAL A 154 5.95 -12.26 -5.92
C VAL A 154 6.37 -10.80 -5.78
N VAL A 155 6.42 -10.33 -4.54
CA VAL A 155 7.04 -9.05 -4.19
C VAL A 155 7.81 -9.20 -2.89
N LYS A 156 8.87 -8.40 -2.71
CA LYS A 156 9.55 -8.31 -1.43
C LYS A 156 8.91 -7.22 -0.59
N THR A 157 8.61 -7.52 0.66
CA THR A 157 8.24 -6.52 1.65
C THR A 157 9.45 -6.26 2.53
N VAL A 158 9.68 -5.00 2.91
CA VAL A 158 10.80 -4.60 3.76
C VAL A 158 10.27 -3.74 4.89
N ALA A 159 10.44 -4.18 6.13
CA ALA A 159 10.18 -3.33 7.28
C ALA A 159 11.38 -2.41 7.47
N TYR A 160 11.18 -1.12 7.25
CA TYR A 160 12.26 -0.13 7.40
C TYR A 160 12.35 0.44 8.81
N GLY A 161 11.32 0.25 9.65
CA GLY A 161 11.41 0.50 11.09
C GLY A 161 12.02 -0.65 11.90
N TRP A 162 12.55 -1.70 11.23
CA TRP A 162 13.11 -2.88 11.90
C TRP A 162 14.38 -2.56 12.69
N ARG A 163 14.51 -3.19 13.86
CA ARG A 163 15.72 -3.14 14.70
C ARG A 163 16.02 -4.53 15.25
N GLU A 164 17.30 -4.85 15.38
CA GLU A 164 17.77 -6.11 15.96
C GLU A 164 17.17 -6.30 17.37
N GLY A 165 16.56 -7.46 17.63
CA GLY A 165 15.84 -7.76 18.88
C GLY A 165 14.42 -7.18 18.99
N GLY A 166 13.92 -6.50 17.95
CA GLY A 166 12.53 -6.03 17.88
C GLY A 166 11.51 -7.11 17.46
N LEU A 167 10.22 -6.79 17.61
CA LEU A 167 9.12 -7.68 17.21
C LEU A 167 8.87 -7.73 15.69
N ASN A 168 9.50 -6.85 14.92
CA ASN A 168 9.32 -6.76 13.47
C ASN A 168 10.22 -7.76 12.74
N TRP A 169 9.84 -8.15 11.53
CA TRP A 169 10.66 -8.93 10.59
C TRP A 169 11.56 -8.00 9.75
N ASP A 170 12.68 -8.51 9.24
CA ASP A 170 13.64 -7.74 8.44
C ASP A 170 13.06 -7.46 7.04
N TRP A 171 12.97 -8.49 6.22
CA TRP A 171 12.25 -8.50 4.96
C TRP A 171 11.64 -9.88 4.73
N MET A 172 10.59 -9.96 3.92
CA MET A 172 10.05 -11.24 3.46
C MET A 172 9.65 -11.18 1.99
N ARG A 173 9.63 -12.34 1.33
CA ARG A 173 9.11 -12.50 -0.03
C ARG A 173 7.71 -13.07 0.10
N ILE A 174 6.72 -12.40 -0.47
CA ILE A 174 5.31 -12.83 -0.41
C ILE A 174 4.75 -13.00 -1.83
N PRO A 175 3.77 -13.88 -2.03
CA PRO A 175 2.95 -13.87 -3.23
C PRO A 175 2.24 -12.52 -3.37
N SER A 176 2.10 -12.01 -4.60
CA SER A 176 1.42 -10.73 -4.86
C SER A 176 -0.05 -10.73 -4.43
N GLY A 177 -0.68 -11.91 -4.37
CA GLY A 177 -2.05 -12.10 -3.86
C GLY A 177 -2.21 -11.93 -2.35
N CYS A 178 -1.12 -12.10 -1.58
CA CYS A 178 -1.14 -12.05 -0.11
C CYS A 178 -0.86 -10.63 0.44
N LEU A 179 -0.94 -9.59 -0.40
CA LEU A 179 -0.57 -8.23 0.00
C LEU A 179 -1.45 -7.65 1.12
N LEU A 180 -2.69 -8.11 1.24
CA LEU A 180 -3.66 -7.66 2.24
C LEU A 180 -3.84 -8.64 3.42
N GLU A 181 -3.08 -9.74 3.45
CA GLU A 181 -3.16 -10.79 4.47
C GLU A 181 -2.26 -10.51 5.70
#